data_AF-A0A2T0S598-F1
#
_entry.id   AF-A0A2T0S598-F1
#
_cell.length_a   1.000
_cell.length_b   1.000
_cell.length_c   1.000
_cell.angle_alpha   90.00
_cell.angle_beta   90.00
_cell.angle_gamma   90.00
#
_symmetry.space_group_name_H-M   'P 1'
#
loop_
_entity.id
_entity.type
_entity.pdbx_description
1 polymer ?
#
loop_
_entity_poly.entity_id
_entity_poly.type
_entity_poly.pdbx_seq_one_letter_code
_entity_poly.pdbx_strand_id
1 'polypeptide(L)'
;MPVSPTSTAPDTGVDSDAHRLVYTADASVLAAATDLRRGIQYGRWTGPWDDTIDKLRRAAQTLQQLQALGTPAPDGATPCLWCGRPTTEDPGHDSCHARAWHPTPTTPATTAATTPPASSGTAPPAPSATTSPTTPGLTTPPSAASATLSAPSSTTHAAAAPVPSHAASVPTPTDPPAPALPAAPPPADAAASAPGTPSPAQTPPQPPAASSPPPAPQPPHPSPHTPTAQQTPPTTPTTPPSETPPTTPTPTARGTVRRPPVRTFFQDPATELSDFTRAVRRITARDQTPTPPDTVVKAALDAWHATVTAKDEPCRFVSSSGHTGVSAYHWLMGMHGAMTKPTALRSERVEELSRRDRTLVRSLSFVDPDTTPAPGQVVTEIDVNAQYLAAARSVDLGDGEPVELDHVDPAELPALLKRPGYLRLATAPDLAHTPAHVRHALPRLAPGAWLPAPIAAYLHRDHHTPLDIAAAITWPTAGRRLSVWCEMFANGRAALTAAAPTDPAAALALKVVKDVYTRYLGGYLRSKTHNRGPTCRTDWHDMLVAQGVANAARAIDKAVGNDGAVVLGSLKDAYWLLADTPVEPASLTFSPQPGKWKRNRVAPVTPAIVEAHRTGRVGLLRQAITASDTATSA
;
A
#
# COMPACT_ATOMS: atom_id res chain seq x y z
N MET A 1 -52.10 -43.22 -42.09
CA MET A 1 -51.36 -43.19 -40.81
C MET A 1 -49.88 -43.45 -41.09
N PRO A 2 -49.08 -42.46 -41.52
CA PRO A 2 -47.62 -42.61 -41.61
C PRO A 2 -46.97 -42.32 -40.25
N VAL A 3 -45.88 -43.02 -39.95
CA VAL A 3 -45.08 -42.84 -38.73
C VAL A 3 -43.99 -41.80 -39.00
N SER A 4 -43.90 -40.75 -38.18
CA SER A 4 -42.79 -39.79 -38.22
C SER A 4 -41.60 -40.30 -37.39
N PRO A 5 -40.35 -40.21 -37.88
CA PRO A 5 -39.17 -40.61 -37.12
C PRO A 5 -38.74 -39.52 -36.12
N THR A 6 -38.53 -39.91 -34.87
CA THR A 6 -37.99 -39.02 -33.83
C THR A 6 -36.48 -38.88 -33.99
N SER A 7 -36.01 -37.80 -34.60
CA SER A 7 -34.59 -37.45 -34.65
C SER A 7 -34.22 -36.60 -33.43
N THR A 8 -33.57 -37.19 -32.43
CA THR A 8 -32.88 -36.45 -31.38
C THR A 8 -31.50 -36.04 -31.87
N ALA A 9 -31.32 -34.76 -32.17
CA ALA A 9 -29.98 -34.21 -32.43
C ALA A 9 -29.12 -34.33 -31.15
N PRO A 10 -27.83 -34.71 -31.26
CA PRO A 10 -26.94 -34.76 -30.11
C PRO A 10 -26.66 -33.35 -29.58
N ASP A 11 -26.64 -33.21 -28.25
CA ASP A 11 -26.36 -31.94 -27.59
C ASP A 11 -24.89 -31.56 -27.74
N THR A 12 -24.60 -30.67 -28.70
CA THR A 12 -23.26 -30.11 -28.93
C THR A 12 -22.95 -28.93 -28.01
N GLY A 13 -23.58 -28.87 -26.84
CA GLY A 13 -23.32 -27.87 -25.82
C GLY A 13 -21.88 -27.92 -25.28
N VAL A 14 -21.49 -26.82 -24.62
CA VAL A 14 -20.15 -26.62 -24.02
C VAL A 14 -19.83 -27.64 -22.91
N ASP A 15 -20.79 -28.48 -22.52
CA ASP A 15 -20.73 -29.41 -21.39
C ASP A 15 -20.73 -30.90 -21.81
N SER A 16 -20.29 -31.20 -23.05
CA SER A 16 -20.12 -32.58 -23.52
C SER A 16 -19.03 -33.33 -22.74
N ASP A 17 -19.16 -34.65 -22.60
CA ASP A 17 -18.19 -35.46 -21.85
C ASP A 17 -16.77 -35.39 -22.44
N ALA A 18 -16.64 -35.23 -23.77
CA ALA A 18 -15.36 -34.97 -24.41
C ALA A 18 -14.72 -33.64 -23.93
N HIS A 19 -15.51 -32.57 -23.81
CA HIS A 19 -15.03 -31.29 -23.25
C HIS A 19 -14.58 -31.44 -21.79
N ARG A 20 -15.37 -32.14 -20.96
CA ARG A 20 -15.03 -32.41 -19.56
C ARG A 20 -13.71 -33.18 -19.42
N LEU A 21 -13.46 -34.16 -20.31
CA LEU A 21 -12.20 -34.90 -20.36
C LEU A 21 -11.03 -34.01 -20.79
N VAL A 22 -11.19 -33.15 -21.80
CA VAL A 22 -10.14 -32.18 -22.22
C VAL A 22 -9.74 -31.26 -21.06
N TYR A 23 -10.71 -30.64 -20.37
CA TYR A 23 -10.40 -29.78 -19.21
C TYR A 23 -9.75 -30.54 -18.06
N THR A 24 -10.14 -31.79 -17.82
CA THR A 24 -9.55 -32.64 -16.77
C THR A 24 -8.10 -33.03 -17.09
N ALA A 25 -7.80 -33.31 -18.37
CA ALA A 25 -6.44 -33.57 -18.84
C ALA A 25 -5.57 -32.31 -18.74
N ASP A 26 -6.05 -31.16 -19.22
CA ASP A 26 -5.32 -29.88 -19.17
C ASP A 26 -4.99 -29.46 -17.73
N ALA A 27 -5.97 -29.51 -16.81
CA ALA A 27 -5.76 -29.23 -15.40
C ALA A 27 -4.69 -30.15 -14.77
N SER A 28 -4.66 -31.43 -15.17
CA SER A 28 -3.67 -32.41 -14.68
C SER A 28 -2.26 -32.15 -15.23
N VAL A 29 -2.15 -31.78 -16.51
CA VAL A 29 -0.87 -31.37 -17.14
C VAL A 29 -0.37 -30.07 -16.53
N LEU A 30 -1.22 -29.06 -16.35
CA LEU A 30 -0.86 -27.77 -15.77
C LEU A 30 -0.40 -27.91 -14.32
N ALA A 31 -1.02 -28.79 -13.53
CA ALA A 31 -0.58 -29.14 -12.19
C ALA A 31 0.81 -29.80 -12.20
N ALA A 32 1.03 -30.81 -13.06
CA ALA A 32 2.33 -31.48 -13.17
C ALA A 32 3.45 -30.55 -13.66
N ALA A 33 3.18 -29.71 -14.66
CA ALA A 33 4.11 -28.69 -15.15
C ALA A 33 4.43 -27.63 -14.09
N THR A 34 3.46 -27.28 -13.24
CA THR A 34 3.66 -26.38 -12.10
C THR A 34 4.58 -27.00 -11.04
N ASP A 35 4.40 -28.28 -10.72
CA ASP A 35 5.26 -28.98 -9.77
C ASP A 35 6.68 -29.18 -10.35
N LEU A 36 6.79 -29.46 -11.66
CA LEU A 36 8.08 -29.57 -12.35
C LEU A 36 8.84 -28.25 -12.41
N ARG A 37 8.16 -27.14 -12.70
CA ARG A 37 8.74 -25.79 -12.63
C ARG A 37 9.20 -25.43 -11.21
N ARG A 38 8.47 -25.85 -10.16
CA ARG A 38 8.90 -25.67 -8.76
C ARG A 38 10.14 -26.49 -8.42
N GLY A 39 10.19 -27.76 -8.84
CA GLY A 39 11.36 -28.63 -8.64
C GLY A 39 12.63 -28.03 -9.25
N ILE A 40 12.54 -27.52 -10.48
CA ILE A 40 13.62 -26.80 -11.16
C ILE A 40 13.98 -25.51 -10.42
N GLN A 41 12.98 -24.70 -10.04
CA GLN A 41 13.19 -23.39 -9.42
C GLN A 41 13.84 -23.45 -8.02
N TYR A 42 13.61 -24.53 -7.25
CA TYR A 42 14.08 -24.64 -5.87
C TYR A 42 15.22 -25.66 -5.67
N GLY A 43 15.73 -26.29 -6.74
CA GLY A 43 16.87 -27.22 -6.70
C GLY A 43 16.63 -28.51 -5.90
N ARG A 44 15.42 -28.71 -5.36
CA ARG A 44 14.96 -29.92 -4.69
C ARG A 44 13.49 -30.15 -5.01
N TRP A 45 13.18 -31.38 -5.39
CA TRP A 45 11.81 -31.86 -5.52
C TRP A 45 11.18 -32.00 -4.12
N THR A 46 9.96 -31.50 -3.92
CA THR A 46 9.33 -31.39 -2.59
C THR A 46 7.96 -32.06 -2.45
N GLY A 47 7.44 -32.67 -3.51
CA GLY A 47 6.39 -33.70 -3.42
C GLY A 47 6.98 -35.09 -3.69
N PRO A 48 6.18 -36.17 -3.61
CA PRO A 48 6.57 -37.44 -4.22
C PRO A 48 6.81 -37.24 -5.72
N TRP A 49 7.85 -37.87 -6.28
CA TRP A 49 8.03 -37.93 -7.73
C TRP A 49 6.86 -38.73 -8.35
N ASP A 50 6.43 -39.76 -7.64
CA ASP A 50 5.29 -40.62 -7.95
C ASP A 50 3.97 -39.83 -8.10
N ASP A 51 3.69 -38.84 -7.23
CA ASP A 51 2.51 -37.97 -7.35
C ASP A 51 2.46 -37.20 -8.67
N THR A 52 3.63 -36.83 -9.21
CA THR A 52 3.72 -36.06 -10.45
C THR A 52 3.70 -36.98 -11.67
N ILE A 53 4.35 -38.15 -11.59
CA ILE A 53 4.14 -39.25 -12.54
C ILE A 53 2.66 -39.61 -12.60
N ASP A 54 1.95 -39.69 -11.48
CA ASP A 54 0.54 -40.05 -11.42
C ASP A 54 -0.38 -38.95 -11.96
N LYS A 55 -0.03 -37.67 -11.79
CA LYS A 55 -0.74 -36.56 -12.48
C LYS A 55 -0.58 -36.67 -13.99
N LEU A 56 0.64 -36.96 -14.49
CA LEU A 56 0.89 -37.16 -15.92
C LEU A 56 0.25 -38.45 -16.45
N ARG A 57 0.23 -39.53 -15.66
CA ARG A 57 -0.41 -40.80 -16.00
C ARG A 57 -1.93 -40.66 -16.07
N ARG A 58 -2.55 -39.93 -15.13
CA ARG A 58 -3.97 -39.56 -15.18
C ARG A 58 -4.28 -38.73 -16.43
N ALA A 59 -3.48 -37.70 -16.73
CA ALA A 59 -3.65 -36.92 -17.96
C ALA A 59 -3.57 -37.80 -19.23
N ALA A 60 -2.58 -38.70 -19.30
CA ALA A 60 -2.43 -39.62 -20.42
C ALA A 60 -3.62 -40.60 -20.55
N GLN A 61 -4.13 -41.13 -19.43
CA GLN A 61 -5.32 -41.99 -19.41
C GLN A 61 -6.59 -41.24 -19.86
N THR A 62 -6.78 -40.00 -19.41
CA THR A 62 -7.89 -39.13 -19.84
C THR A 62 -7.80 -38.81 -21.34
N LEU A 63 -6.60 -38.59 -21.88
CA LEU A 63 -6.39 -38.42 -23.32
C LEU A 63 -6.63 -39.71 -24.12
N GLN A 64 -6.28 -40.88 -23.59
CA GLN A 64 -6.62 -42.17 -24.20
C GLN A 64 -8.13 -42.45 -24.18
N GLN A 65 -8.84 -42.06 -23.12
CA GLN A 65 -10.31 -42.10 -23.07
C GLN A 65 -10.92 -41.17 -24.12
N LEU A 66 -10.38 -39.96 -24.29
CA LEU A 66 -10.79 -39.04 -25.35
C LEU A 66 -10.58 -39.64 -26.75
N GLN A 67 -9.45 -40.30 -26.98
CA GLN A 67 -9.16 -41.01 -28.24
C GLN A 67 -10.13 -42.18 -28.48
N ALA A 68 -10.51 -42.93 -27.44
CA ALA A 68 -11.46 -44.03 -27.54
C ALA A 68 -12.92 -43.56 -27.78
N LEU A 69 -13.27 -42.34 -27.37
CA LEU A 69 -14.54 -41.69 -27.70
C LEU A 69 -14.58 -41.10 -29.12
N GLY A 70 -13.43 -40.93 -29.75
CA GLY A 70 -13.33 -40.52 -31.15
C GLY A 70 -13.62 -41.68 -32.09
N THR A 71 -14.87 -41.85 -32.52
CA THR A 71 -15.18 -42.65 -33.71
C THR A 71 -14.36 -42.10 -34.88
N PRO A 72 -13.68 -42.95 -35.68
CA PRO A 72 -12.97 -42.47 -36.86
C PRO A 72 -13.98 -41.77 -37.80
N ALA A 73 -13.68 -40.53 -38.16
CA ALA A 73 -14.49 -39.79 -39.11
C ALA A 73 -14.47 -40.54 -40.46
N PRO A 74 -15.61 -40.66 -41.18
CA PRO A 74 -15.61 -41.17 -42.54
C PRO A 74 -14.73 -40.28 -43.43
N ASP A 75 -14.00 -40.90 -44.36
CA ASP A 75 -12.90 -40.27 -45.10
C ASP A 75 -13.27 -38.93 -45.77
N GLY A 76 -12.43 -37.91 -45.57
CA GLY A 76 -12.34 -36.77 -46.50
C GLY A 76 -12.23 -35.36 -45.92
N ALA A 77 -12.61 -35.12 -44.65
CA ALA A 77 -12.57 -33.78 -44.07
C ALA A 77 -11.98 -33.76 -42.65
N THR A 78 -10.94 -32.94 -42.44
CA THR A 78 -10.34 -32.72 -41.12
C THR A 78 -11.11 -31.62 -40.38
N PRO A 79 -11.86 -31.93 -39.31
CA PRO A 79 -12.56 -30.91 -38.52
C PRO A 79 -11.58 -30.09 -37.68
N CYS A 80 -11.94 -28.84 -37.40
CA CYS A 80 -11.18 -27.98 -36.51
C CYS A 80 -11.16 -28.56 -35.09
N LEU A 81 -9.96 -28.87 -34.58
CA LEU A 81 -9.72 -29.49 -33.26
C LEU A 81 -10.30 -28.71 -32.05
N TRP A 82 -10.69 -27.45 -32.24
CA TRP A 82 -11.18 -26.59 -31.16
C TRP A 82 -12.69 -26.32 -31.18
N CYS A 83 -13.39 -26.56 -32.30
CA CYS A 83 -14.82 -26.32 -32.43
C CYS A 83 -15.59 -27.40 -33.21
N GLY A 84 -14.92 -28.45 -33.70
CA GLY A 84 -15.51 -29.59 -34.39
C GLY A 84 -16.04 -29.33 -35.80
N ARG A 85 -15.98 -28.08 -36.31
CA ARG A 85 -16.52 -27.73 -37.63
C ARG A 85 -15.62 -28.19 -38.79
N PRO A 86 -16.19 -28.60 -39.94
CA PRO A 86 -15.43 -28.80 -41.17
C PRO A 86 -14.73 -27.50 -41.61
N THR A 87 -13.51 -27.62 -42.12
CA THR A 87 -12.66 -26.48 -42.47
C THR A 87 -12.96 -25.84 -43.84
N THR A 88 -13.96 -26.34 -44.56
CA THR A 88 -14.18 -26.05 -46.00
C THR A 88 -15.34 -25.11 -46.34
N GLU A 89 -16.19 -24.71 -45.39
CA GLU A 89 -17.50 -24.10 -45.71
C GLU A 89 -17.86 -22.76 -45.02
N ASP A 90 -16.95 -22.08 -44.32
CA ASP A 90 -17.30 -20.83 -43.59
C ASP A 90 -16.23 -19.72 -43.71
N PRO A 91 -16.50 -18.59 -44.40
CA PRO A 91 -15.58 -17.45 -44.51
C PRO A 91 -15.20 -16.76 -43.19
N GLY A 92 -15.82 -17.16 -42.06
CA GLY A 92 -15.50 -16.65 -40.73
C GLY A 92 -14.36 -17.38 -39.99
N HIS A 93 -13.85 -18.52 -40.49
CA HIS A 93 -13.01 -19.43 -39.68
C HIS A 93 -11.68 -18.80 -39.20
N ASP A 94 -11.06 -17.92 -39.98
CA ASP A 94 -9.81 -17.22 -39.60
C ASP A 94 -9.93 -16.41 -38.29
N SER A 95 -11.15 -15.96 -37.95
CA SER A 95 -11.41 -15.23 -36.70
C SER A 95 -11.28 -16.09 -35.43
N CYS A 96 -11.28 -17.42 -35.57
CA CYS A 96 -11.14 -18.36 -34.45
C CYS A 96 -9.74 -18.30 -33.82
N HIS A 97 -8.70 -18.07 -34.64
CA HIS A 97 -7.31 -17.99 -34.16
C HIS A 97 -6.90 -16.59 -33.70
N ALA A 98 -7.52 -15.53 -34.25
CA ALA A 98 -7.06 -14.15 -34.11
C ALA A 98 -7.18 -13.53 -32.69
N ARG A 99 -7.95 -14.11 -31.77
CA ARG A 99 -8.16 -13.54 -30.42
C ARG A 99 -7.23 -14.09 -29.33
N ALA A 100 -6.48 -15.16 -29.60
CA ALA A 100 -5.75 -15.87 -28.55
C ALA A 100 -4.34 -15.32 -28.29
N TRP A 101 -3.64 -14.80 -29.31
CA TRP A 101 -2.23 -14.39 -29.19
C TRP A 101 -1.93 -13.13 -30.02
N HIS A 102 -1.86 -11.97 -29.35
CA HIS A 102 -0.87 -10.88 -29.47
C HIS A 102 -1.45 -9.50 -29.09
N PRO A 103 -0.75 -8.68 -28.30
CA PRO A 103 -1.09 -7.28 -28.08
C PRO A 103 -0.44 -6.38 -29.16
N THR A 104 -1.24 -5.64 -29.92
CA THR A 104 -0.74 -4.72 -30.95
C THR A 104 -0.32 -3.37 -30.36
N PRO A 105 0.89 -2.86 -30.62
CA PRO A 105 1.26 -1.48 -30.35
C PRO A 105 0.85 -0.57 -31.52
N THR A 106 0.26 0.59 -31.23
CA THR A 106 -0.04 1.62 -32.24
C THR A 106 1.05 2.69 -32.30
N THR A 107 1.75 2.75 -33.44
CA THR A 107 2.53 3.93 -33.88
C THR A 107 2.20 4.15 -35.36
N PRO A 108 1.85 5.38 -35.82
CA PRO A 108 1.49 5.63 -37.21
C PRO A 108 2.72 5.62 -38.13
N ALA A 109 2.54 5.17 -39.37
CA ALA A 109 3.59 5.11 -40.38
C ALA A 109 3.76 6.45 -41.11
N THR A 110 5.00 6.91 -41.21
CA THR A 110 5.42 8.03 -42.06
C THR A 110 5.48 7.57 -43.52
N THR A 111 4.81 8.28 -44.43
CA THR A 111 4.97 8.10 -45.88
C THR A 111 6.30 8.68 -46.36
N ALA A 112 7.08 7.88 -47.08
CA ALA A 112 8.26 8.35 -47.80
C ALA A 112 7.87 8.87 -49.20
N ALA A 113 8.47 9.98 -49.63
CA ALA A 113 8.33 10.51 -50.99
C ALA A 113 9.72 10.87 -51.56
N THR A 114 9.89 10.63 -52.86
CA THR A 114 11.15 10.69 -53.59
C THR A 114 11.37 12.08 -54.22
N THR A 115 12.50 12.74 -53.93
CA THR A 115 13.05 13.91 -54.66
C THR A 115 13.76 13.45 -55.96
N PRO A 116 14.15 14.29 -56.95
CA PRO A 116 14.22 15.78 -57.01
C PRO A 116 13.72 16.35 -58.39
N PRO A 117 14.15 17.53 -58.93
CA PRO A 117 14.75 18.75 -58.36
C PRO A 117 14.06 20.10 -58.73
N ALA A 118 14.41 21.15 -57.97
CA ALA A 118 14.55 22.58 -58.32
C ALA A 118 13.69 23.26 -59.44
N SER A 119 12.95 24.33 -59.08
CA SER A 119 13.33 25.73 -59.39
C SER A 119 12.31 26.80 -58.94
N SER A 120 12.82 27.97 -58.52
CA SER A 120 12.25 29.34 -58.52
C SER A 120 10.73 29.63 -58.56
N GLY A 121 10.26 30.56 -57.70
CA GLY A 121 9.19 31.50 -58.09
C GLY A 121 8.23 32.01 -57.00
N THR A 122 8.49 33.23 -56.50
CA THR A 122 7.52 34.35 -56.28
C THR A 122 6.20 34.13 -55.50
N ALA A 123 5.95 35.00 -54.51
CA ALA A 123 4.63 35.24 -53.87
C ALA A 123 3.82 36.33 -54.62
N PRO A 124 2.70 36.91 -54.12
CA PRO A 124 1.50 36.42 -53.37
C PRO A 124 0.25 36.58 -54.31
N PRO A 125 -1.01 36.97 -53.95
CA PRO A 125 -1.74 37.07 -52.67
C PRO A 125 -3.18 36.45 -52.67
N ALA A 126 -3.96 36.72 -51.61
CA ALA A 126 -5.38 36.38 -51.47
C ALA A 126 -6.35 37.31 -52.25
N PRO A 127 -7.60 36.88 -52.51
CA PRO A 127 -8.80 37.52 -51.94
C PRO A 127 -9.86 36.48 -51.46
N SER A 128 -10.56 36.64 -50.32
CA SER A 128 -11.72 37.51 -49.99
C SER A 128 -13.09 37.06 -50.54
N ALA A 129 -14.09 37.03 -49.63
CA ALA A 129 -15.56 37.02 -49.85
C ALA A 129 -16.19 35.77 -50.52
N THR A 130 -17.50 35.45 -50.43
CA THR A 130 -18.63 35.66 -49.46
C THR A 130 -19.82 34.86 -50.04
N THR A 131 -20.66 34.17 -49.24
CA THR A 131 -22.14 34.04 -49.36
C THR A 131 -22.72 32.82 -48.63
N SER A 132 -23.76 33.04 -47.81
CA SER A 132 -24.84 32.05 -47.50
C SER A 132 -25.84 31.99 -48.68
N PRO A 133 -26.76 31.00 -48.83
CA PRO A 133 -27.97 30.95 -47.97
C PRO A 133 -28.71 29.57 -47.82
N THR A 134 -29.79 29.61 -47.00
CA THR A 134 -31.04 28.80 -47.05
C THR A 134 -31.11 27.33 -46.58
N THR A 135 -31.89 27.13 -45.50
CA THR A 135 -32.66 25.91 -45.13
C THR A 135 -33.98 25.84 -45.96
N PRO A 136 -34.65 24.67 -46.12
CA PRO A 136 -35.75 24.29 -45.18
C PRO A 136 -36.06 22.76 -45.06
N GLY A 137 -36.97 22.38 -44.12
CA GLY A 137 -37.67 21.07 -44.07
C GLY A 137 -37.01 19.99 -43.19
N LEU A 138 -37.42 19.59 -41.98
CA LEU A 138 -38.72 19.41 -41.30
C LEU A 138 -39.44 18.07 -41.60
N THR A 139 -39.29 17.06 -40.71
CA THR A 139 -40.31 16.03 -40.37
C THR A 139 -40.05 15.39 -38.99
N THR A 140 -41.01 15.52 -38.07
CA THR A 140 -41.30 14.70 -36.87
C THR A 140 -41.99 13.36 -37.28
N PRO A 141 -42.45 12.41 -36.41
CA PRO A 141 -42.78 12.44 -34.95
C PRO A 141 -42.37 11.13 -34.20
N PRO A 142 -43.05 10.61 -33.13
CA PRO A 142 -43.87 11.20 -32.05
C PRO A 142 -43.36 10.86 -30.61
N SER A 143 -44.08 11.35 -29.58
CA SER A 143 -43.90 11.05 -28.15
C SER A 143 -45.25 10.83 -27.45
N ALA A 144 -45.29 9.98 -26.41
CA ALA A 144 -46.36 9.77 -25.39
C ALA A 144 -45.89 8.69 -24.39
N ALA A 145 -46.22 8.62 -23.09
CA ALA A 145 -46.99 9.43 -22.12
C ALA A 145 -46.45 9.10 -20.68
N SER A 146 -46.22 10.04 -19.75
CA SER A 146 -47.15 10.71 -18.79
C SER A 146 -47.32 10.03 -17.42
N ALA A 147 -47.02 10.77 -16.33
CA ALA A 147 -47.59 10.71 -14.95
C ALA A 147 -46.62 11.38 -13.93
N THR A 148 -46.99 12.09 -12.84
CA THR A 148 -48.10 13.03 -12.56
C THR A 148 -47.64 13.99 -11.43
N LEU A 149 -48.26 15.16 -11.28
CA LEU A 149 -47.89 16.19 -10.28
C LEU A 149 -48.45 15.95 -8.87
N SER A 150 -47.80 16.55 -7.86
CA SER A 150 -48.49 17.25 -6.75
C SER A 150 -47.57 18.23 -6.02
N ALA A 151 -48.07 19.44 -5.79
CA ALA A 151 -47.54 20.47 -4.90
C ALA A 151 -48.72 21.11 -4.14
N PRO A 152 -48.52 21.58 -2.90
CA PRO A 152 -48.77 23.00 -2.57
C PRO A 152 -47.75 23.54 -1.54
N SER A 153 -47.67 24.82 -1.16
CA SER A 153 -48.08 26.11 -1.76
C SER A 153 -47.26 27.23 -1.10
N SER A 154 -47.19 28.40 -1.75
CA SER A 154 -46.38 29.58 -1.36
C SER A 154 -47.01 30.49 -0.30
N THR A 155 -46.18 31.24 0.46
CA THR A 155 -46.55 32.61 0.90
C THR A 155 -45.37 33.59 1.13
N THR A 156 -45.41 34.69 0.37
CA THR A 156 -45.01 36.10 0.69
C THR A 156 -43.57 36.59 0.96
N HIS A 157 -43.27 37.69 0.27
CA HIS A 157 -42.14 38.62 0.33
C HIS A 157 -41.92 39.37 1.65
N ALA A 158 -40.69 39.84 1.85
CA ALA A 158 -40.39 41.24 2.22
C ALA A 158 -39.05 41.68 1.59
N ALA A 159 -38.88 42.97 1.25
CA ALA A 159 -37.69 43.51 0.61
C ALA A 159 -37.31 44.90 1.16
N ALA A 160 -36.01 45.14 1.39
CA ALA A 160 -35.30 46.43 1.52
C ALA A 160 -33.83 46.10 1.87
N ALA A 161 -32.81 46.33 1.03
CA ALA A 161 -32.16 47.62 0.70
C ALA A 161 -31.00 47.98 1.68
N PRO A 162 -29.91 48.65 1.22
CA PRO A 162 -28.56 48.52 1.83
C PRO A 162 -28.03 49.84 2.45
N VAL A 163 -26.68 50.03 2.48
CA VAL A 163 -25.90 51.28 2.74
C VAL A 163 -25.48 51.51 4.23
N PRO A 164 -24.35 52.17 4.60
CA PRO A 164 -23.09 52.53 3.88
C PRO A 164 -21.77 52.08 4.57
N SER A 165 -20.64 52.30 3.88
CA SER A 165 -19.31 52.52 4.51
C SER A 165 -19.12 53.99 4.92
N HIS A 166 -18.40 54.27 6.01
CA HIS A 166 -17.73 55.56 6.22
C HIS A 166 -16.50 55.43 7.13
N ALA A 167 -15.47 56.24 6.88
CA ALA A 167 -14.23 56.29 7.64
C ALA A 167 -14.13 57.57 8.49
N ALA A 168 -13.49 57.50 9.66
CA ALA A 168 -12.95 58.66 10.40
C ALA A 168 -11.88 58.25 11.43
N SER A 169 -10.94 59.16 11.68
CA SER A 169 -9.61 59.02 12.30
C SER A 169 -9.54 58.96 13.84
N VAL A 170 -8.52 58.24 14.37
CA VAL A 170 -7.44 58.69 15.31
C VAL A 170 -7.85 59.41 16.62
N PRO A 171 -7.41 58.93 17.82
CA PRO A 171 -6.12 59.39 18.38
C PRO A 171 -5.22 58.33 19.06
N THR A 172 -3.92 58.62 19.02
CA THR A 172 -2.78 57.92 19.66
C THR A 172 -2.73 58.13 21.18
N PRO A 173 -2.07 57.24 21.93
CA PRO A 173 -1.14 57.70 22.95
C PRO A 173 0.25 57.02 22.94
N THR A 174 1.20 57.73 23.55
CA THR A 174 2.67 57.62 23.51
C THR A 174 3.31 56.39 24.19
N ASP A 175 4.48 55.96 23.69
CA ASP A 175 5.39 54.96 24.29
C ASP A 175 5.96 55.35 25.68
N PRO A 176 6.48 54.35 26.42
CA PRO A 176 7.86 54.45 26.94
C PRO A 176 8.77 53.27 26.53
N PRO A 177 10.11 53.42 26.54
CA PRO A 177 11.01 52.61 25.69
C PRO A 177 11.80 51.46 26.36
N ALA A 178 12.12 50.45 25.54
CA ALA A 178 13.31 49.57 25.49
C ALA A 178 13.78 48.80 26.76
N PRO A 179 14.34 47.59 26.56
CA PRO A 179 15.81 47.54 26.43
C PRO A 179 16.31 46.69 25.24
N ALA A 180 17.50 47.03 24.76
CA ALA A 180 18.19 46.32 23.68
C ALA A 180 18.84 45.01 24.15
N LEU A 181 18.91 44.02 23.24
CA LEU A 181 19.72 42.80 23.40
C LEU A 181 20.83 42.74 22.33
N PRO A 182 21.98 42.11 22.62
CA PRO A 182 23.24 42.38 21.92
C PRO A 182 23.39 41.67 20.57
N ALA A 183 24.26 42.24 19.73
CA ALA A 183 24.58 41.75 18.40
C ALA A 183 25.30 40.40 18.39
N ALA A 184 25.01 39.59 17.36
CA ALA A 184 25.73 38.36 17.06
C ALA A 184 27.10 38.64 16.39
N PRO A 185 28.15 37.84 16.66
CA PRO A 185 29.44 37.96 15.98
C PRO A 185 29.41 37.34 14.56
N PRO A 186 30.26 37.82 13.63
CA PRO A 186 30.34 37.32 12.26
C PRO A 186 31.09 35.97 12.15
N PRO A 187 30.92 35.22 11.03
CA PRO A 187 31.60 33.95 10.80
C PRO A 187 33.07 34.14 10.39
N ALA A 188 33.90 33.11 10.66
CA ALA A 188 35.28 33.02 10.18
C ALA A 188 35.45 31.75 9.33
N ASP A 189 36.13 31.89 8.19
CA ASP A 189 36.34 30.84 7.20
C ASP A 189 37.60 29.99 7.44
N ALA A 190 37.72 28.91 6.65
CA ALA A 190 38.63 27.79 6.87
C ALA A 190 40.13 28.02 6.60
N ALA A 191 40.97 27.20 7.25
CA ALA A 191 42.21 26.65 6.67
C ALA A 191 42.63 25.35 7.41
N ALA A 192 43.27 24.41 6.70
CA ALA A 192 43.65 23.09 7.21
C ALA A 192 45.17 22.93 7.36
N SER A 193 45.63 22.09 8.31
CA SER A 193 46.79 21.18 8.18
C SER A 193 46.98 20.30 9.43
N ALA A 194 47.51 19.09 9.22
CA ALA A 194 48.01 18.14 10.23
C ALA A 194 49.50 17.86 9.93
N PRO A 195 50.24 16.95 10.61
CA PRO A 195 49.95 16.18 11.83
C PRO A 195 51.05 16.29 12.93
N GLY A 196 50.80 15.73 14.13
CA GLY A 196 51.81 15.59 15.20
C GLY A 196 51.44 14.50 16.22
N THR A 197 52.43 13.70 16.64
CA THR A 197 52.30 12.42 17.39
C THR A 197 52.19 12.60 18.94
N PRO A 198 52.01 11.54 19.76
CA PRO A 198 51.08 11.61 20.90
C PRO A 198 51.73 11.72 22.30
N SER A 199 50.92 12.02 23.31
CA SER A 199 51.25 11.79 24.73
C SER A 199 50.00 11.52 25.58
N PRO A 200 50.15 10.90 26.78
CA PRO A 200 49.18 9.91 27.24
C PRO A 200 48.18 10.41 28.29
N ALA A 201 47.08 9.64 28.39
CA ALA A 201 46.29 9.37 29.59
C ALA A 201 45.93 10.56 30.52
N GLN A 202 44.77 11.17 30.27
CA GLN A 202 43.98 11.78 31.34
C GLN A 202 42.56 11.21 31.34
N THR A 203 42.17 10.69 32.51
CA THR A 203 40.84 10.13 32.80
C THR A 203 39.78 11.23 32.73
N PRO A 204 38.64 11.04 32.01
CA PRO A 204 37.57 12.03 32.02
C PRO A 204 36.90 12.08 33.42
N PRO A 205 36.58 13.28 33.95
CA PRO A 205 35.91 13.41 35.23
C PRO A 205 34.48 12.87 35.18
N GLN A 206 34.04 12.22 36.26
CA GLN A 206 32.66 11.77 36.43
C GLN A 206 31.68 12.95 36.39
N PRO A 207 30.52 12.82 35.71
CA PRO A 207 29.42 13.75 35.90
C PRO A 207 28.84 13.63 37.33
N PRO A 208 28.37 14.74 37.94
CA PRO A 208 27.79 14.70 39.28
C PRO A 208 26.50 13.89 39.33
N ALA A 209 26.27 13.20 40.44
CA ALA A 209 25.12 12.33 40.64
C ALA A 209 23.79 13.12 40.57
N ALA A 210 22.84 12.60 39.80
CA ALA A 210 21.49 13.15 39.75
C ALA A 210 20.75 12.89 41.09
N SER A 211 20.14 13.94 41.64
CA SER A 211 19.34 13.86 42.86
C SER A 211 18.14 12.91 42.70
N SER A 212 17.91 12.08 43.70
CA SER A 212 16.77 11.15 43.74
C SER A 212 15.42 11.88 43.64
N PRO A 213 14.45 11.37 42.87
CA PRO A 213 13.08 11.87 42.93
C PRO A 213 12.42 11.51 44.27
N PRO A 214 11.45 12.31 44.76
CA PRO A 214 10.73 12.02 46.01
C PRO A 214 9.83 10.78 45.87
N PRO A 215 9.55 10.07 46.97
CA PRO A 215 8.75 8.85 46.95
C PRO A 215 7.27 9.14 46.65
N ALA A 216 6.63 8.24 45.89
CA ALA A 216 5.20 8.29 45.64
C ALA A 216 4.38 7.98 46.92
N PRO A 217 3.22 8.62 47.12
CA PRO A 217 2.37 8.37 48.29
C PRO A 217 1.75 6.96 48.24
N GLN A 218 1.77 6.26 49.37
CA GLN A 218 1.10 4.96 49.52
C GLN A 218 -0.43 5.12 49.65
N PRO A 219 -1.23 4.20 49.10
CA PRO A 219 -2.66 4.12 49.37
C PRO A 219 -2.93 3.54 50.78
N PRO A 220 -3.98 4.00 51.49
CA PRO A 220 -4.30 3.48 52.82
C PRO A 220 -5.01 2.13 52.77
N HIS A 221 -4.52 1.17 53.55
CA HIS A 221 -5.26 -0.03 53.96
C HIS A 221 -6.16 0.27 55.17
N PRO A 222 -7.36 -0.32 55.21
CA PRO A 222 -7.97 -0.73 56.47
C PRO A 222 -8.16 -2.26 56.54
N SER A 223 -7.73 -2.83 57.67
CA SER A 223 -8.07 -4.19 58.14
C SER A 223 -9.21 -4.09 59.18
N PRO A 224 -9.58 -5.17 59.91
CA PRO A 224 -10.35 -6.31 59.42
C PRO A 224 -11.63 -6.54 60.26
N HIS A 225 -12.60 -7.29 59.74
CA HIS A 225 -13.68 -7.83 60.55
C HIS A 225 -13.94 -9.33 60.27
N THR A 226 -13.76 -10.14 61.30
CA THR A 226 -14.30 -11.49 61.45
C THR A 226 -15.14 -11.51 62.72
N PRO A 227 -16.34 -12.10 62.70
CA PRO A 227 -16.76 -12.83 63.88
C PRO A 227 -17.38 -14.21 63.59
N THR A 228 -16.94 -15.17 64.40
CA THR A 228 -17.76 -16.22 65.04
C THR A 228 -18.25 -17.41 64.22
N ALA A 229 -17.84 -18.60 64.69
CA ALA A 229 -18.32 -19.90 64.26
C ALA A 229 -19.64 -20.30 64.94
N GLN A 230 -20.39 -21.21 64.32
CA GLN A 230 -21.48 -21.95 64.97
C GLN A 230 -21.35 -23.45 64.68
N GLN A 231 -21.78 -24.28 65.64
CA GLN A 231 -21.38 -25.68 65.78
C GLN A 231 -22.27 -26.66 64.98
N THR A 232 -21.70 -27.82 64.63
CA THR A 232 -22.39 -29.03 64.12
C THR A 232 -23.22 -29.71 65.21
N PRO A 233 -24.12 -30.66 64.86
CA PRO A 233 -23.81 -32.09 65.10
C PRO A 233 -24.36 -33.01 63.95
N PRO A 234 -24.48 -34.36 64.03
CA PRO A 234 -23.67 -35.22 63.15
C PRO A 234 -24.44 -36.35 62.40
N THR A 235 -23.75 -37.01 61.45
CA THR A 235 -23.95 -38.36 60.83
C THR A 235 -23.06 -38.40 59.56
N THR A 236 -22.65 -39.50 58.92
CA THR A 236 -22.37 -40.92 59.26
C THR A 236 -21.39 -41.39 58.14
N PRO A 237 -20.35 -42.23 58.39
CA PRO A 237 -19.18 -42.24 57.52
C PRO A 237 -19.42 -42.90 56.16
N THR A 238 -18.91 -42.26 55.10
CA THR A 238 -18.75 -42.87 53.76
C THR A 238 -17.28 -42.91 53.40
N THR A 239 -16.82 -44.09 53.00
CA THR A 239 -15.43 -44.43 52.68
C THR A 239 -14.82 -43.52 51.59
N PRO A 240 -13.64 -42.90 51.80
CA PRO A 240 -12.93 -42.20 50.74
C PRO A 240 -12.17 -43.20 49.83
N PRO A 241 -12.11 -42.97 48.51
CA PRO A 241 -11.19 -43.69 47.62
C PRO A 241 -9.74 -43.23 47.86
N SER A 242 -8.79 -44.13 47.66
CA SER A 242 -7.36 -43.92 47.95
C SER A 242 -6.76 -42.69 47.25
N GLU A 243 -6.28 -41.73 48.03
CA GLU A 243 -5.33 -40.72 47.53
C GLU A 243 -3.96 -41.36 47.31
N THR A 244 -3.43 -41.22 46.09
CA THR A 244 -2.02 -41.52 45.79
C THR A 244 -1.16 -40.39 46.37
N PRO A 245 -0.05 -40.68 47.08
CA PRO A 245 0.77 -39.64 47.69
C PRO A 245 1.36 -38.68 46.64
N PRO A 246 1.50 -37.38 46.95
CA PRO A 246 2.06 -36.41 46.02
C PRO A 246 3.54 -36.72 45.77
N THR A 247 3.88 -37.06 44.53
CA THR A 247 5.26 -37.27 44.11
C THR A 247 6.00 -35.94 44.10
N THR A 248 6.89 -35.71 45.08
CA THR A 248 7.80 -34.57 45.11
C THR A 248 8.60 -34.52 43.80
N PRO A 249 8.49 -33.45 42.98
CA PRO A 249 9.26 -33.36 41.76
C PRO A 249 10.72 -33.06 42.09
N THR A 250 11.58 -34.08 41.95
CA THR A 250 13.04 -33.92 41.88
C THR A 250 13.39 -32.81 40.87
N PRO A 251 14.34 -31.91 41.17
CA PRO A 251 14.72 -30.84 40.25
C PRO A 251 15.42 -31.42 39.02
N THR A 252 14.64 -31.78 38.00
CA THR A 252 15.17 -32.16 36.69
C THR A 252 15.97 -31.00 36.11
N ALA A 253 17.21 -31.30 35.75
CA ALA A 253 18.15 -30.34 35.20
C ALA A 253 17.49 -29.53 34.08
N ARG A 254 17.79 -28.23 34.02
CA ARG A 254 17.33 -27.34 32.93
C ARG A 254 17.76 -27.93 31.60
N GLY A 255 16.84 -28.62 30.94
CA GLY A 255 16.96 -28.98 29.54
C GLY A 255 17.09 -27.68 28.77
N THR A 256 18.32 -27.35 28.38
CA THR A 256 18.57 -26.30 27.39
C THR A 256 17.82 -26.73 26.14
N VAL A 257 16.67 -26.10 25.89
CA VAL A 257 15.91 -26.27 24.65
C VAL A 257 16.84 -25.84 23.53
N ARG A 258 17.54 -26.82 22.97
CA ARG A 258 18.56 -26.63 21.95
C ARG A 258 17.81 -26.09 20.75
N ARG A 259 17.87 -24.77 20.56
CA ARG A 259 17.17 -24.10 19.46
C ARG A 259 17.51 -24.89 18.20
N PRO A 260 16.51 -25.26 17.37
CA PRO A 260 16.82 -25.86 16.08
C PRO A 260 17.81 -24.92 15.37
N PRO A 261 18.88 -25.46 14.75
CA PRO A 261 19.87 -24.61 14.10
C PRO A 261 19.13 -23.67 13.17
N VAL A 262 19.45 -22.38 13.25
CA VAL A 262 18.98 -21.40 12.27
C VAL A 262 19.27 -22.01 10.92
N ARG A 263 18.24 -22.24 10.11
CA ARG A 263 18.45 -22.53 8.69
C ARG A 263 19.02 -21.26 8.10
N THR A 264 20.34 -21.13 8.18
CA THR A 264 21.10 -20.22 7.36
C THR A 264 20.61 -20.42 5.94
N PHE A 265 20.03 -19.38 5.37
CA PHE A 265 19.64 -19.36 3.97
C PHE A 265 20.93 -19.27 3.15
N PHE A 266 21.67 -20.40 3.11
CA PHE A 266 22.84 -20.58 2.27
C PHE A 266 22.38 -20.61 0.82
N GLN A 267 22.20 -19.41 0.26
CA GLN A 267 22.17 -19.22 -1.17
C GLN A 267 23.60 -19.26 -1.68
N ASP A 268 23.81 -19.97 -2.80
CA ASP A 268 25.06 -19.92 -3.53
C ASP A 268 25.37 -18.46 -3.96
N PRO A 269 26.59 -17.94 -3.72
CA PRO A 269 26.93 -16.55 -4.02
C PRO A 269 26.74 -16.15 -5.49
N ALA A 270 26.95 -17.05 -6.44
CA ALA A 270 26.72 -16.76 -7.86
C ALA A 270 25.22 -16.59 -8.18
N THR A 271 24.38 -17.41 -7.54
CA THR A 271 22.92 -17.31 -7.60
C THR A 271 22.42 -16.02 -6.95
N GLU A 272 22.95 -15.65 -5.78
CA GLU A 272 22.62 -14.38 -5.10
C GLU A 272 22.97 -13.16 -5.99
N LEU A 273 24.18 -13.15 -6.57
CA LEU A 273 24.59 -12.09 -7.50
C LEU A 273 23.72 -12.03 -8.76
N SER A 274 23.31 -13.18 -9.32
CA SER A 274 22.40 -13.25 -10.46
C SER A 274 21.01 -12.67 -10.14
N ASP A 275 20.47 -12.99 -8.97
CA ASP A 275 19.18 -12.47 -8.51
C ASP A 275 19.25 -10.95 -8.24
N PHE A 276 20.30 -10.48 -7.57
CA PHE A 276 20.54 -9.07 -7.30
C PHE A 276 20.71 -8.27 -8.60
N THR A 277 21.49 -8.80 -9.56
CA THR A 277 21.67 -8.23 -10.90
C THR A 277 20.32 -8.10 -11.63
N ARG A 278 19.46 -9.12 -11.54
CA ARG A 278 18.11 -9.09 -12.12
C ARG A 278 17.19 -8.08 -11.44
N ALA A 279 17.37 -7.83 -10.15
CA ALA A 279 16.65 -6.78 -9.43
C ALA A 279 17.12 -5.39 -9.86
N VAL A 280 18.44 -5.16 -9.90
CA VAL A 280 19.06 -3.93 -10.41
C VAL A 280 18.59 -3.60 -11.82
N ARG A 281 18.76 -4.51 -12.79
CA ARG A 281 18.40 -4.25 -14.20
C ARG A 281 16.91 -3.92 -14.38
N ARG A 282 16.04 -4.52 -13.56
CA ARG A 282 14.60 -4.21 -13.53
C ARG A 282 14.31 -2.83 -12.96
N ILE A 283 15.05 -2.40 -11.94
CA ILE A 283 14.93 -1.06 -11.35
C ILE A 283 15.45 -0.01 -12.33
N THR A 284 16.63 -0.20 -12.92
CA THR A 284 17.19 0.77 -13.87
C THR A 284 16.35 0.93 -15.12
N ALA A 285 15.77 -0.17 -15.65
CA ALA A 285 14.82 -0.10 -16.75
C ALA A 285 13.52 0.64 -16.39
N ARG A 286 12.97 0.45 -15.18
CA ARG A 286 11.79 1.19 -14.69
C ARG A 286 12.08 2.67 -14.50
N ASP A 287 13.26 2.98 -13.97
CA ASP A 287 13.71 4.34 -13.67
C ASP A 287 14.28 5.05 -14.92
N GLN A 288 14.30 4.40 -16.09
CA GLN A 288 14.89 4.86 -17.36
C GLN A 288 16.38 5.28 -17.28
N THR A 289 17.11 4.77 -16.29
CA THR A 289 18.54 5.03 -16.10
C THR A 289 19.40 4.02 -16.87
N PRO A 290 20.60 4.40 -17.37
CA PRO A 290 21.54 3.48 -17.99
C PRO A 290 21.80 2.22 -17.15
N THR A 291 22.03 1.08 -17.82
CA THR A 291 22.35 -0.16 -17.11
C THR A 291 23.77 -0.07 -16.55
N PRO A 292 23.97 -0.24 -15.22
CA PRO A 292 25.30 -0.16 -14.62
C PRO A 292 26.18 -1.36 -15.04
N PRO A 293 27.51 -1.20 -15.12
CA PRO A 293 28.43 -2.31 -15.34
C PRO A 293 28.31 -3.36 -14.23
N ASP A 294 28.48 -4.64 -14.57
CA ASP A 294 28.33 -5.75 -13.61
C ASP A 294 29.34 -5.67 -12.43
N THR A 295 30.47 -4.96 -12.59
CA THR A 295 31.41 -4.63 -11.50
C THR A 295 30.77 -3.71 -10.44
N VAL A 296 30.01 -2.69 -10.86
CA VAL A 296 29.25 -1.80 -9.96
C VAL A 296 28.08 -2.54 -9.32
N VAL A 297 27.45 -3.47 -10.06
CA VAL A 297 26.39 -4.33 -9.53
C VAL A 297 26.91 -5.25 -8.41
N LYS A 298 28.10 -5.83 -8.60
CA LYS A 298 28.76 -6.63 -7.55
C LYS A 298 29.10 -5.79 -6.33
N ALA A 299 29.75 -4.64 -6.50
CA ALA A 299 30.04 -3.73 -5.40
C ALA A 299 28.77 -3.27 -4.66
N ALA A 300 27.65 -3.13 -5.35
CA ALA A 300 26.37 -2.78 -4.74
C ALA A 300 25.77 -3.94 -3.93
N LEU A 301 26.04 -5.20 -4.28
CA LEU A 301 25.72 -6.35 -3.43
C LEU A 301 26.62 -6.39 -2.18
N ASP A 302 27.90 -6.08 -2.32
CA ASP A 302 28.84 -5.99 -1.19
C ASP A 302 28.41 -4.86 -0.22
N ALA A 303 28.03 -3.69 -0.74
CA ALA A 303 27.47 -2.58 0.04
C ALA A 303 26.12 -2.93 0.70
N TRP A 304 25.28 -3.72 0.03
CA TRP A 304 24.05 -4.27 0.62
C TRP A 304 24.38 -5.20 1.81
N HIS A 305 25.33 -6.13 1.66
CA HIS A 305 25.73 -7.05 2.75
C HIS A 305 26.34 -6.30 3.93
N ALA A 306 27.11 -5.23 3.69
CA ALA A 306 27.72 -4.42 4.73
C ALA A 306 26.70 -3.59 5.55
N THR A 307 25.52 -3.29 4.99
CA THR A 307 24.57 -2.32 5.60
C THR A 307 23.22 -2.91 5.99
N VAL A 308 22.75 -3.97 5.33
CA VAL A 308 21.49 -4.65 5.65
C VAL A 308 21.80 -5.88 6.51
N THR A 309 22.15 -5.64 7.78
CA THR A 309 22.62 -6.67 8.72
C THR A 309 21.72 -6.82 9.93
N ALA A 310 21.76 -7.98 10.56
CA ALA A 310 21.19 -8.20 11.89
C ALA A 310 22.17 -9.07 12.70
N LYS A 311 22.52 -8.63 13.93
CA LYS A 311 23.55 -9.29 14.77
C LYS A 311 24.82 -9.64 13.99
N ASP A 312 25.31 -8.68 13.22
CA ASP A 312 26.53 -8.76 12.40
C ASP A 312 26.50 -9.81 11.27
N GLU A 313 25.37 -10.50 11.06
CA GLU A 313 25.13 -11.34 9.87
C GLU A 313 24.46 -10.51 8.74
N PRO A 314 24.88 -10.66 7.48
CA PRO A 314 24.27 -9.98 6.34
C PRO A 314 22.96 -10.63 5.89
N CYS A 315 21.92 -9.83 5.66
CA CYS A 315 20.69 -10.28 5.01
C CYS A 315 20.98 -10.69 3.56
N ARG A 316 20.64 -11.93 3.18
CA ARG A 316 20.83 -12.44 1.82
C ARG A 316 19.74 -11.96 0.86
N PHE A 317 20.10 -11.73 -0.41
CA PHE A 317 19.18 -11.33 -1.47
C PHE A 317 18.68 -12.54 -2.28
N VAL A 318 17.43 -12.96 -2.03
CA VAL A 318 16.88 -14.22 -2.53
C VAL A 318 15.80 -14.01 -3.60
N SER A 319 16.03 -14.51 -4.83
CA SER A 319 15.10 -14.57 -5.98
C SER A 319 14.60 -13.24 -6.57
N SER A 320 14.02 -12.38 -5.72
CA SER A 320 13.47 -11.08 -6.10
C SER A 320 13.23 -10.22 -4.85
N SER A 321 13.19 -8.91 -5.01
CA SER A 321 13.11 -7.95 -3.90
C SER A 321 11.96 -8.22 -2.92
N GLY A 322 10.80 -8.69 -3.40
CA GLY A 322 9.67 -9.05 -2.54
C GLY A 322 9.91 -10.35 -1.76
N HIS A 323 10.52 -11.37 -2.37
CA HIS A 323 10.90 -12.61 -1.68
C HIS A 323 12.02 -12.35 -0.66
N THR A 324 13.00 -11.48 -0.98
CA THR A 324 13.99 -10.99 -0.01
C THR A 324 13.32 -10.42 1.24
N GLY A 325 12.28 -9.60 1.10
CA GLY A 325 11.53 -9.08 2.24
C GLY A 325 10.82 -10.15 3.09
N VAL A 326 10.20 -11.15 2.45
CA VAL A 326 9.58 -12.31 3.14
C VAL A 326 10.62 -13.15 3.88
N SER A 327 11.72 -13.51 3.21
CA SER A 327 12.77 -14.35 3.77
C SER A 327 13.55 -13.65 4.88
N ALA A 328 13.80 -12.35 4.75
CA ALA A 328 14.35 -11.52 5.82
C ALA A 328 13.52 -11.62 7.09
N TYR A 329 12.19 -11.60 6.99
CA TYR A 329 11.30 -11.76 8.15
C TYR A 329 11.47 -13.13 8.83
N HIS A 330 11.51 -14.21 8.04
CA HIS A 330 11.68 -15.56 8.57
C HIS A 330 13.08 -15.82 9.16
N TRP A 331 14.12 -15.24 8.58
CA TRP A 331 15.48 -15.28 9.11
C TRP A 331 15.57 -14.51 10.44
N LEU A 332 15.05 -13.27 10.50
CA LEU A 332 15.00 -12.49 11.74
C LEU A 332 14.22 -13.19 12.85
N MET A 333 13.09 -13.85 12.55
CA MET A 333 12.39 -14.70 13.53
C MET A 333 13.28 -15.81 14.11
N GLY A 334 14.13 -16.43 13.29
CA GLY A 334 15.07 -17.46 13.74
C GLY A 334 16.16 -16.91 14.68
N MET A 335 16.62 -15.69 14.42
CA MET A 335 17.65 -15.02 15.21
C MET A 335 17.11 -14.37 16.50
N HIS A 336 15.90 -13.81 16.44
CA HIS A 336 15.26 -13.04 17.50
C HIS A 336 14.11 -13.85 18.11
N GLY A 337 14.40 -14.70 19.10
CA GLY A 337 13.39 -15.54 19.77
C GLY A 337 12.26 -14.78 20.49
N ALA A 338 12.33 -13.45 20.59
CA ALA A 338 11.24 -12.60 21.07
C ALA A 338 10.25 -12.17 19.95
N MET A 339 10.62 -12.34 18.67
CA MET A 339 9.69 -12.15 17.56
C MET A 339 8.69 -13.31 17.53
N THR A 340 7.43 -13.01 17.87
CA THR A 340 6.34 -13.99 17.76
C THR A 340 6.19 -14.45 16.32
N LYS A 341 6.17 -15.77 16.12
CA LYS A 341 5.82 -16.38 14.83
C LYS A 341 4.38 -16.02 14.49
N PRO A 342 4.10 -15.31 13.38
CA PRO A 342 2.74 -15.00 13.01
C PRO A 342 1.95 -16.26 12.69
N THR A 343 0.67 -16.24 13.02
CA THR A 343 -0.32 -17.22 12.57
C THR A 343 -0.88 -16.77 11.22
N ALA A 344 -1.10 -17.71 10.30
CA ALA A 344 -1.73 -17.40 9.02
C ALA A 344 -3.21 -17.05 9.24
N LEU A 345 -3.66 -15.93 8.67
CA LEU A 345 -5.07 -15.52 8.69
C LEU A 345 -5.92 -16.44 7.80
N ARG A 346 -7.10 -16.83 8.29
CA ARG A 346 -8.07 -17.67 7.56
C ARG A 346 -9.44 -17.03 7.40
N SER A 347 -9.78 -15.98 8.16
CA SER A 347 -11.05 -15.25 8.03
C SER A 347 -11.31 -14.79 6.59
N GLU A 348 -12.29 -15.44 5.94
CA GLU A 348 -12.77 -15.07 4.61
C GLU A 348 -13.36 -13.67 4.60
N ARG A 349 -14.00 -13.26 5.71
CA ARG A 349 -14.59 -11.92 5.88
C ARG A 349 -13.53 -10.82 5.80
N VAL A 350 -12.37 -11.01 6.43
CA VAL A 350 -11.24 -10.06 6.32
C VAL A 350 -10.62 -10.09 4.92
N GLU A 351 -10.53 -11.26 4.27
CA GLU A 351 -10.05 -11.32 2.89
C GLU A 351 -10.98 -10.62 1.89
N GLU A 352 -12.29 -10.76 2.06
CA GLU A 352 -13.31 -10.06 1.28
C GLU A 352 -13.20 -8.54 1.49
N LEU A 353 -13.19 -8.11 2.75
CA LEU A 353 -13.04 -6.70 3.15
C LEU A 353 -11.77 -6.07 2.55
N SER A 354 -10.63 -6.76 2.69
CA SER A 354 -9.33 -6.28 2.21
C SER A 354 -9.17 -6.34 0.68
N ARG A 355 -9.91 -7.18 -0.05
CA ARG A 355 -9.73 -7.35 -1.51
C ARG A 355 -10.83 -6.76 -2.37
N ARG A 356 -12.09 -6.94 -1.98
CA ARG A 356 -13.27 -6.67 -2.82
C ARG A 356 -14.09 -5.50 -2.32
N ASP A 357 -14.16 -5.31 -1.01
CA ASP A 357 -15.02 -4.29 -0.44
C ASP A 357 -14.49 -2.88 -0.75
N ARG A 358 -15.34 -2.11 -1.45
CA ARG A 358 -15.09 -0.72 -1.87
C ARG A 358 -15.38 0.29 -0.76
N THR A 359 -16.01 -0.14 0.32
CA THR A 359 -16.32 0.69 1.49
C THR A 359 -15.16 0.77 2.48
N LEU A 360 -14.15 -0.10 2.35
CA LEU A 360 -12.93 -0.03 3.16
C LEU A 360 -12.07 1.18 2.74
N VAL A 361 -11.87 2.12 3.67
CA VAL A 361 -11.03 3.30 3.45
C VAL A 361 -9.54 2.93 3.51
N ARG A 362 -8.80 3.16 2.41
CA ARG A 362 -7.39 2.73 2.26
C ARG A 362 -6.40 3.84 1.94
N SER A 363 -6.85 5.00 1.49
CA SER A 363 -5.95 6.11 1.13
C SER A 363 -6.69 7.44 1.16
N LEU A 364 -6.09 8.42 1.80
CA LEU A 364 -6.47 9.83 1.68
C LEU A 364 -5.83 10.34 0.37
N SER A 365 -6.66 10.64 -0.62
CA SER A 365 -6.21 11.21 -1.90
C SER A 365 -7.34 12.00 -2.52
N PHE A 366 -7.13 13.31 -2.67
CA PHE A 366 -8.18 14.30 -2.93
C PHE A 366 -7.60 15.51 -3.65
N VAL A 367 -8.50 16.29 -4.24
CA VAL A 367 -8.27 17.68 -4.60
C VAL A 367 -9.15 18.48 -3.65
N ASP A 368 -8.64 19.56 -3.06
CA ASP A 368 -9.47 20.45 -2.24
C ASP A 368 -10.24 21.41 -3.16
N PRO A 369 -11.58 21.29 -3.32
CA PRO A 369 -12.36 22.21 -4.13
C PRO A 369 -12.43 23.63 -3.53
N ASP A 370 -12.19 23.78 -2.23
CA ASP A 370 -12.30 25.07 -1.54
C ASP A 370 -11.04 25.93 -1.75
N THR A 371 -9.90 25.29 -2.02
CA THR A 371 -8.60 25.94 -2.33
C THR A 371 -8.46 26.16 -3.85
N THR A 372 -8.69 27.38 -4.34
CA THR A 372 -8.51 27.70 -5.78
C THR A 372 -7.08 28.17 -6.09
N PRO A 373 -6.30 27.47 -6.93
CA PRO A 373 -4.96 27.91 -7.33
C PRO A 373 -5.04 29.05 -8.37
N ALA A 374 -4.21 30.08 -8.20
CA ALA A 374 -4.15 31.24 -9.12
C ALA A 374 -2.77 31.38 -9.80
N PRO A 375 -2.71 31.83 -11.08
CA PRO A 375 -1.43 32.16 -11.73
C PRO A 375 -0.62 33.19 -10.92
N GLY A 376 0.70 32.99 -10.87
CA GLY A 376 1.61 33.79 -10.03
C GLY A 376 1.92 33.14 -8.67
N GLN A 377 1.10 32.20 -8.21
CA GLN A 377 1.41 31.35 -7.07
C GLN A 377 2.28 30.16 -7.46
N VAL A 378 2.75 29.40 -6.47
CA VAL A 378 3.48 28.14 -6.63
C VAL A 378 2.85 27.00 -5.85
N VAL A 379 2.98 25.79 -6.39
CA VAL A 379 2.63 24.53 -5.73
C VAL A 379 3.92 23.86 -5.26
N THR A 380 4.05 23.64 -3.95
CA THR A 380 5.13 22.85 -3.37
C THR A 380 4.64 21.43 -3.11
N GLU A 381 5.22 20.43 -3.78
CA GLU A 381 4.94 19.02 -3.49
C GLU A 381 5.85 18.56 -2.35
N ILE A 382 5.26 18.22 -1.20
CA ILE A 382 5.95 17.59 -0.09
C ILE A 382 5.58 16.10 0.00
N ASP A 383 6.54 15.24 0.31
CA ASP A 383 6.38 13.79 0.30
C ASP A 383 6.99 13.13 1.54
N VAL A 384 6.33 12.10 2.09
CA VAL A 384 6.79 11.40 3.29
C VAL A 384 7.82 10.32 2.92
N ASN A 385 9.08 10.52 3.31
CA ASN A 385 10.16 9.58 3.05
C ASN A 385 9.82 8.17 3.56
N ALA A 386 9.60 7.23 2.64
CA ALA A 386 9.33 5.82 2.98
C ALA A 386 8.20 5.64 4.02
N GLN A 387 7.09 6.36 3.86
CA GLN A 387 5.91 6.36 4.74
C GLN A 387 5.57 4.99 5.35
N TYR A 388 5.45 3.97 4.49
CA TYR A 388 5.08 2.61 4.87
C TYR A 388 6.14 1.86 5.69
N LEU A 389 7.43 2.15 5.47
CA LEU A 389 8.51 1.63 6.31
C LEU A 389 8.40 2.26 7.71
N ALA A 390 8.23 3.58 7.79
CA ALA A 390 8.07 4.25 9.09
C ALA A 390 6.83 3.79 9.86
N ALA A 391 5.71 3.55 9.17
CA ALA A 391 4.51 2.97 9.76
C ALA A 391 4.75 1.57 10.32
N ALA A 392 5.48 0.70 9.60
CA ALA A 392 5.81 -0.66 10.03
C ALA A 392 6.55 -0.74 11.38
N ARG A 393 7.26 0.32 11.78
CA ARG A 393 7.97 0.39 13.07
C ARG A 393 7.02 0.49 14.27
N SER A 394 5.90 1.19 14.10
CA SER A 394 5.05 1.65 15.21
C SER A 394 3.64 1.06 15.22
N VAL A 395 3.13 0.63 14.07
CA VAL A 395 1.79 0.03 13.93
C VAL A 395 1.68 -1.27 14.73
N ASP A 396 0.61 -1.40 15.50
CA ASP A 396 0.22 -2.66 16.11
C ASP A 396 -0.53 -3.52 15.08
N LEU A 397 -0.12 -4.77 14.96
CA LEU A 397 -0.59 -5.72 13.97
C LEU A 397 -1.21 -6.92 14.67
N GLY A 398 -2.38 -7.34 14.21
CA GLY A 398 -3.12 -8.46 14.79
C GLY A 398 -2.39 -9.79 14.61
N ASP A 399 -2.74 -10.79 15.41
CA ASP A 399 -2.22 -12.14 15.29
C ASP A 399 -3.28 -13.20 15.65
N GLY A 400 -3.20 -14.36 14.99
CA GLY A 400 -4.31 -15.31 14.96
C GLY A 400 -5.50 -14.83 14.12
N GLU A 401 -6.65 -15.48 14.32
CA GLU A 401 -7.92 -15.05 13.76
C GLU A 401 -8.49 -13.84 14.54
N PRO A 402 -9.26 -12.97 13.88
CA PRO A 402 -9.98 -11.90 14.55
C PRO A 402 -11.18 -12.44 15.37
N VAL A 403 -11.69 -11.60 16.25
CA VAL A 403 -13.01 -11.70 16.85
C VAL A 403 -13.92 -10.68 16.16
N GLU A 404 -15.09 -11.14 15.71
CA GLU A 404 -16.14 -10.29 15.13
C GLU A 404 -17.16 -9.94 16.23
N LEU A 405 -17.64 -8.69 16.21
CA LEU A 405 -18.60 -8.13 17.14
C LEU A 405 -19.75 -7.53 16.31
N ASP A 406 -20.92 -8.17 16.34
CA ASP A 406 -22.10 -7.75 15.57
C ASP A 406 -22.81 -6.53 16.13
N HIS A 407 -22.43 -6.11 17.34
CA HIS A 407 -22.84 -4.89 18.01
C HIS A 407 -21.67 -4.36 18.84
N VAL A 408 -21.58 -3.04 18.99
CA VAL A 408 -20.54 -2.35 19.76
C VAL A 408 -21.21 -1.29 20.64
N ASP A 409 -21.03 -1.39 21.95
CA ASP A 409 -21.44 -0.33 22.87
C ASP A 409 -20.52 0.89 22.67
N PRO A 410 -21.05 2.13 22.54
CA PRO A 410 -20.23 3.35 22.48
C PRO A 410 -19.17 3.48 23.58
N ALA A 411 -19.40 2.92 24.77
CA ALA A 411 -18.44 2.90 25.87
C ALA A 411 -17.21 2.01 25.61
N GLU A 412 -17.31 1.03 24.71
CA GLU A 412 -16.19 0.14 24.34
C GLU A 412 -15.28 0.75 23.25
N LEU A 413 -15.77 1.72 22.47
CA LEU A 413 -15.04 2.34 21.36
C LEU A 413 -13.60 2.78 21.75
N PRO A 414 -13.34 3.46 22.89
CA PRO A 414 -11.99 3.86 23.27
C PRO A 414 -11.02 2.68 23.48
N ALA A 415 -11.53 1.50 23.84
CA ALA A 415 -10.76 0.27 24.00
C ALA A 415 -10.54 -0.46 22.67
N LEU A 416 -11.57 -0.52 21.81
CA LEU A 416 -11.46 -1.09 20.45
C LEU A 416 -10.44 -0.32 19.61
N LEU A 417 -10.41 1.01 19.70
CA LEU A 417 -9.42 1.89 19.05
C LEU A 417 -7.98 1.74 19.59
N LYS A 418 -7.72 0.88 20.58
CA LYS A 418 -6.37 0.49 21.03
C LYS A 418 -5.91 -0.83 20.42
N ARG A 419 -6.76 -1.51 19.66
CA ARG A 419 -6.47 -2.80 19.00
C ARG A 419 -6.42 -2.62 17.49
N PRO A 420 -5.60 -3.40 16.76
CA PRO A 420 -5.78 -3.51 15.31
C PRO A 420 -7.12 -4.16 15.00
N GLY A 421 -7.77 -3.65 13.95
CA GLY A 421 -9.12 -4.04 13.61
C GLY A 421 -9.76 -3.12 12.58
N TYR A 422 -11.00 -3.46 12.23
CA TYR A 422 -11.88 -2.68 11.38
C TYR A 422 -13.18 -2.37 12.14
N LEU A 423 -13.71 -1.16 11.97
CA LEU A 423 -14.97 -0.73 12.58
C LEU A 423 -15.92 -0.34 11.46
N ARG A 424 -17.14 -0.91 11.47
CA ARG A 424 -18.21 -0.58 10.52
C ARG A 424 -19.05 0.55 11.10
N LEU A 425 -19.11 1.66 10.39
CA LEU A 425 -19.96 2.79 10.73
C LEU A 425 -21.44 2.39 10.66
N ALA A 426 -22.23 2.71 11.69
CA ALA A 426 -23.69 2.59 11.68
C ALA A 426 -24.33 3.78 10.93
N THR A 427 -23.83 4.99 11.19
CA THR A 427 -24.25 6.25 10.56
C THR A 427 -23.07 6.96 9.91
N ALA A 428 -23.33 7.93 9.02
CA ALA A 428 -22.27 8.79 8.50
C ALA A 428 -21.78 9.74 9.61
N PRO A 429 -20.47 9.80 9.93
CA PRO A 429 -19.96 10.76 10.89
C PRO A 429 -20.03 12.18 10.33
N ASP A 430 -20.37 13.15 11.18
CA ASP A 430 -20.29 14.56 10.80
C ASP A 430 -18.82 15.01 10.74
N LEU A 431 -18.41 15.47 9.56
CA LEU A 431 -17.07 16.00 9.29
C LEU A 431 -17.05 17.53 9.11
N ALA A 432 -18.17 18.23 9.32
CA ALA A 432 -18.30 19.67 9.06
C ALA A 432 -17.29 20.53 9.84
N HIS A 433 -16.91 20.10 11.04
CA HIS A 433 -15.94 20.76 11.91
C HIS A 433 -14.50 20.26 11.74
N THR A 434 -14.25 19.27 10.88
CA THR A 434 -12.88 18.82 10.57
C THR A 434 -12.22 19.72 9.51
N PRO A 435 -10.88 19.83 9.47
CA PRO A 435 -10.19 20.58 8.43
C PRO A 435 -10.55 20.09 7.01
N ALA A 436 -10.52 21.00 6.03
CA ALA A 436 -10.93 20.72 4.65
C ALA A 436 -10.19 19.49 4.05
N HIS A 437 -8.88 19.35 4.29
CA HIS A 437 -8.11 18.20 3.82
C HIS A 437 -8.52 16.87 4.45
N VAL A 438 -9.14 16.86 5.64
CA VAL A 438 -9.70 15.64 6.27
C VAL A 438 -11.04 15.31 5.62
N ARG A 439 -11.94 16.29 5.56
CA ARG A 439 -13.28 16.20 4.95
C ARG A 439 -13.21 15.70 3.51
N HIS A 440 -12.36 16.33 2.68
CA HIS A 440 -12.24 16.01 1.25
C HIS A 440 -11.45 14.75 0.95
N ALA A 441 -10.64 14.28 1.90
CA ALA A 441 -9.97 12.99 1.80
C ALA A 441 -10.83 11.80 2.25
N LEU A 442 -11.91 12.07 3.01
CA LEU A 442 -12.86 11.07 3.52
C LEU A 442 -14.31 11.26 3.01
N PRO A 443 -14.58 11.63 1.74
CA PRO A 443 -15.91 11.99 1.25
C PRO A 443 -16.84 10.77 1.03
N ARG A 444 -16.41 9.58 1.47
CA ARG A 444 -17.12 8.30 1.31
C ARG A 444 -17.50 7.65 2.65
N LEU A 445 -17.39 8.37 3.76
CA LEU A 445 -17.87 7.88 5.05
C LEU A 445 -19.40 7.93 5.07
N ALA A 446 -19.99 6.80 4.71
CA ALA A 446 -21.42 6.56 4.67
C ALA A 446 -21.80 5.46 5.68
N PRO A 447 -23.10 5.31 6.02
CA PRO A 447 -23.58 4.15 6.77
C PRO A 447 -23.07 2.84 6.15
N GLY A 448 -22.59 1.92 6.99
CA GLY A 448 -22.03 0.64 6.58
C GLY A 448 -20.57 0.67 6.10
N ALA A 449 -19.91 1.84 6.02
CA ALA A 449 -18.51 1.92 5.59
C ALA A 449 -17.54 1.42 6.66
N TRP A 450 -16.45 0.77 6.23
CA TRP A 450 -15.45 0.19 7.13
C TRP A 450 -14.20 1.06 7.26
N LEU A 451 -13.87 1.40 8.50
CA LEU A 451 -12.66 2.13 8.89
C LEU A 451 -11.62 1.18 9.49
N PRO A 452 -10.37 1.17 9.00
CA PRO A 452 -9.24 0.64 9.75
C PRO A 452 -9.09 1.39 11.09
N ALA A 453 -8.77 0.68 12.16
CA ALA A 453 -8.62 1.27 13.51
C ALA A 453 -7.70 2.51 13.57
N PRO A 454 -6.56 2.61 12.83
CA PRO A 454 -5.75 3.84 12.82
C PRO A 454 -6.45 5.09 12.26
N ILE A 455 -7.39 4.93 11.31
CA ILE A 455 -8.19 6.03 10.73
C ILE A 455 -9.37 6.37 11.65
N ALA A 456 -10.05 5.37 12.21
CA ALA A 456 -11.10 5.61 13.20
C ALA A 456 -10.53 6.30 14.46
N ALA A 457 -9.34 5.90 14.92
CA ALA A 457 -8.66 6.53 16.04
C ALA A 457 -8.22 7.97 15.72
N TYR A 458 -7.86 8.26 14.46
CA TYR A 458 -7.55 9.62 14.01
C TYR A 458 -8.76 10.55 14.10
N LEU A 459 -9.89 10.15 13.52
CA LEU A 459 -11.15 10.91 13.59
C LEU A 459 -11.62 11.10 15.05
N HIS A 460 -11.67 10.01 15.82
CA HIS A 460 -12.25 10.04 17.16
C HIS A 460 -11.36 10.75 18.21
N ARG A 461 -10.03 10.53 18.18
CA ARG A 461 -9.14 11.09 19.22
C ARG A 461 -8.59 12.46 18.86
N ASP A 462 -8.27 12.68 17.59
CA ASP A 462 -7.52 13.87 17.18
C ASP A 462 -8.47 14.97 16.65
N HIS A 463 -9.66 14.60 16.15
CA HIS A 463 -10.69 15.52 15.65
C HIS A 463 -12.00 15.46 16.46
N HIS A 464 -12.03 14.69 17.55
CA HIS A 464 -13.21 14.49 18.42
C HIS A 464 -14.51 14.08 17.70
N THR A 465 -14.39 13.50 16.49
CA THR A 465 -15.53 13.09 15.68
C THR A 465 -16.28 11.93 16.38
N PRO A 466 -17.59 12.07 16.65
CA PRO A 466 -18.41 10.96 17.13
C PRO A 466 -18.46 9.86 16.07
N LEU A 467 -18.13 8.62 16.45
CA LEU A 467 -18.22 7.46 15.57
C LEU A 467 -19.22 6.47 16.15
N ASP A 468 -20.36 6.33 15.49
CA ASP A 468 -21.38 5.35 15.78
C ASP A 468 -21.06 4.04 15.03
N ILE A 469 -20.89 2.94 15.76
CA ILE A 469 -20.29 1.69 15.25
C ILE A 469 -21.32 0.56 15.27
N ALA A 470 -21.70 0.09 14.07
CA ALA A 470 -22.62 -1.03 13.91
C ALA A 470 -21.97 -2.38 14.22
N ALA A 471 -20.68 -2.55 13.92
CA ALA A 471 -19.95 -3.79 14.13
C ALA A 471 -18.44 -3.55 14.13
N ALA A 472 -17.68 -4.48 14.69
CA ALA A 472 -16.22 -4.45 14.65
C ALA A 472 -15.60 -5.82 14.37
N ILE A 473 -14.43 -5.83 13.75
CA ILE A 473 -13.56 -7.00 13.59
C ILE A 473 -12.23 -6.63 14.25
N THR A 474 -11.85 -7.28 15.35
CA THR A 474 -10.64 -6.90 16.10
C THR A 474 -9.75 -8.10 16.42
N TRP A 475 -8.45 -7.86 16.60
CA TRP A 475 -7.53 -8.89 17.08
C TRP A 475 -7.23 -8.70 18.58
N PRO A 476 -7.61 -9.65 19.45
CA PRO A 476 -7.27 -9.60 20.87
C PRO A 476 -5.75 -9.75 21.11
N THR A 477 -5.08 -10.57 20.28
CA THR A 477 -3.62 -10.70 20.28
C THR A 477 -3.04 -9.76 19.23
N ALA A 478 -2.17 -8.85 19.64
CA ALA A 478 -1.57 -7.86 18.75
C ALA A 478 -0.14 -7.49 19.18
N GLY A 479 0.56 -6.77 18.31
CA GLY A 479 1.78 -6.03 18.66
C GLY A 479 2.55 -5.57 17.44
N ARG A 480 3.72 -4.94 17.65
CA ARG A 480 4.58 -4.42 16.58
C ARG A 480 5.35 -5.52 15.84
N ARG A 481 4.61 -6.38 15.13
CA ARG A 481 5.13 -7.61 14.48
C ARG A 481 6.22 -7.36 13.43
N LEU A 482 6.29 -6.16 12.85
CA LEU A 482 7.27 -5.77 11.82
C LEU A 482 8.42 -4.88 12.36
N SER A 483 8.50 -4.59 13.66
CA SER A 483 9.44 -3.59 14.21
C SER A 483 10.92 -3.90 13.93
N VAL A 484 11.40 -5.09 14.30
CA VAL A 484 12.80 -5.53 14.08
C VAL A 484 13.15 -5.58 12.59
N TRP A 485 12.21 -6.06 11.77
CA TRP A 485 12.36 -6.10 10.31
C TRP A 485 12.48 -4.68 9.72
N CYS A 486 11.65 -3.75 10.20
CA CYS A 486 11.70 -2.35 9.80
C CYS A 486 13.01 -1.69 10.22
N GLU A 487 13.48 -1.96 11.44
CA GLU A 487 14.70 -1.37 11.99
C GLU A 487 15.92 -1.73 11.15
N MET A 488 16.09 -3.00 10.78
CA MET A 488 17.15 -3.45 9.88
C MET A 488 17.13 -2.69 8.54
N PHE A 489 15.98 -2.63 7.86
CA PHE A 489 15.88 -1.92 6.58
C PHE A 489 15.98 -0.40 6.70
N ALA A 490 15.56 0.19 7.83
CA ALA A 490 15.74 1.61 8.10
C ALA A 490 17.22 1.96 8.33
N ASN A 491 17.95 1.13 9.08
CA ASN A 491 19.38 1.31 9.35
C ASN A 491 20.20 1.16 8.06
N GLY A 492 19.98 0.08 7.29
CA GLY A 492 20.65 -0.11 6.00
C GLY A 492 20.33 1.00 5.00
N ARG A 493 19.06 1.44 4.93
CA ARG A 493 18.68 2.62 4.13
C ARG A 493 19.42 3.88 4.60
N ALA A 494 19.56 4.12 5.91
CA ALA A 494 20.24 5.31 6.44
C ALA A 494 21.73 5.32 6.09
N ALA A 495 22.45 4.21 6.33
CA ALA A 495 23.86 4.05 5.99
C ALA A 495 24.11 4.26 4.48
N LEU A 496 23.33 3.57 3.63
CA LEU A 496 23.44 3.71 2.18
C LEU A 496 23.03 5.11 1.68
N THR A 497 22.12 5.81 2.35
CA THR A 497 21.77 7.21 2.00
C THR A 497 22.93 8.17 2.29
N ALA A 498 23.71 7.93 3.34
CA ALA A 498 24.88 8.74 3.65
C ALA A 498 26.04 8.52 2.66
N ALA A 499 26.23 7.28 2.17
CA ALA A 499 27.30 6.94 1.22
C ALA A 499 26.94 7.23 -0.26
N ALA A 500 25.67 7.19 -0.64
CA ALA A 500 25.21 7.35 -2.02
C ALA A 500 25.72 8.60 -2.80
N PRO A 501 25.99 9.77 -2.19
CA PRO A 501 26.53 10.94 -2.91
C PRO A 501 27.94 10.73 -3.49
N THR A 502 28.74 9.84 -2.88
CA THR A 502 30.14 9.60 -3.28
C THR A 502 30.40 8.18 -3.77
N ASP A 503 29.50 7.23 -3.50
CA ASP A 503 29.59 5.84 -3.94
C ASP A 503 28.38 5.42 -4.83
N PRO A 504 28.59 5.22 -6.14
CA PRO A 504 27.58 4.68 -7.05
C PRO A 504 27.07 3.28 -6.66
N ALA A 505 27.88 2.46 -5.99
CA ALA A 505 27.49 1.14 -5.52
C ALA A 505 26.49 1.26 -4.36
N ALA A 506 26.78 2.09 -3.35
CA ALA A 506 25.82 2.41 -2.28
C ALA A 506 24.52 3.04 -2.82
N ALA A 507 24.61 3.95 -3.82
CA ALA A 507 23.43 4.53 -4.46
C ALA A 507 22.55 3.46 -5.15
N LEU A 508 23.18 2.47 -5.77
CA LEU A 508 22.49 1.35 -6.42
C LEU A 508 21.90 0.36 -5.40
N ALA A 509 22.65 0.03 -4.34
CA ALA A 509 22.18 -0.79 -3.22
C ALA A 509 20.97 -0.13 -2.53
N LEU A 510 21.00 1.19 -2.34
CA LEU A 510 19.89 1.97 -1.80
C LEU A 510 18.62 1.84 -2.65
N LYS A 511 18.74 1.81 -3.99
CA LYS A 511 17.60 1.53 -4.88
C LYS A 511 17.02 0.12 -4.66
N VAL A 512 17.87 -0.88 -4.44
CA VAL A 512 17.43 -2.26 -4.15
C VAL A 512 16.74 -2.35 -2.78
N VAL A 513 17.31 -1.74 -1.73
CA VAL A 513 16.67 -1.62 -0.40
C VAL A 513 15.27 -0.99 -0.51
N LYS A 514 15.15 0.12 -1.26
CA LYS A 514 13.87 0.78 -1.54
C LYS A 514 12.86 -0.16 -2.21
N ASP A 515 13.27 -0.91 -3.23
CA ASP A 515 12.40 -1.83 -3.96
C ASP A 515 12.00 -3.07 -3.11
N VAL A 516 12.87 -3.55 -2.21
CA VAL A 516 12.59 -4.65 -1.27
C VAL A 516 11.45 -4.29 -0.32
N TYR A 517 11.58 -3.20 0.46
CA TYR A 517 10.53 -2.87 1.42
C TYR A 517 9.23 -2.42 0.73
N THR A 518 9.32 -1.74 -0.42
CA THR A 518 8.15 -1.31 -1.18
C THR A 518 7.34 -2.51 -1.69
N ARG A 519 7.99 -3.55 -2.21
CA ARG A 519 7.29 -4.77 -2.68
C ARG A 519 6.79 -5.64 -1.54
N TYR A 520 7.56 -5.76 -0.46
CA TYR A 520 7.14 -6.56 0.68
C TYR A 520 5.89 -5.97 1.33
N LEU A 521 5.99 -4.72 1.79
CA LEU A 521 4.92 -4.04 2.54
C LEU A 521 3.71 -3.73 1.65
N GLY A 522 3.92 -3.23 0.43
CA GLY A 522 2.82 -2.81 -0.46
C GLY A 522 2.14 -3.94 -1.25
N GLY A 523 2.74 -5.14 -1.30
CA GLY A 523 2.31 -6.23 -2.19
C GLY A 523 2.33 -7.61 -1.55
N TYR A 524 3.50 -8.08 -1.11
CA TYR A 524 3.67 -9.48 -0.68
C TYR A 524 2.97 -9.79 0.64
N LEU A 525 2.74 -8.81 1.53
CA LEU A 525 1.90 -9.02 2.72
C LEU A 525 0.49 -9.52 2.38
N ARG A 526 -0.09 -9.18 1.22
CA ARG A 526 -1.47 -9.55 0.83
C ARG A 526 -1.59 -10.56 -0.31
N SER A 527 -0.47 -11.00 -0.88
CA SER A 527 -0.42 -11.74 -2.14
C SER A 527 -0.14 -13.24 -1.94
N LYS A 528 -1.21 -14.04 -1.82
CA LYS A 528 -1.15 -15.53 -1.75
C LYS A 528 -0.34 -16.18 -2.88
N THR A 529 -0.20 -15.51 -4.03
CA THR A 529 0.62 -15.96 -5.17
C THR A 529 2.12 -15.91 -4.88
N HIS A 530 2.58 -14.87 -4.18
CA HIS A 530 4.01 -14.56 -3.98
C HIS A 530 4.47 -14.72 -2.52
N ASN A 531 3.54 -14.76 -1.58
CA ASN A 531 3.78 -15.09 -0.19
C ASN A 531 2.75 -16.12 0.25
N ARG A 532 3.21 -17.33 0.55
CA ARG A 532 2.39 -18.43 1.08
C ARG A 532 2.69 -18.72 2.56
N GLY A 533 3.61 -17.95 3.15
CA GLY A 533 3.97 -18.08 4.55
C GLY A 533 2.93 -17.40 5.47
N PRO A 534 3.04 -17.60 6.79
CA PRO A 534 2.15 -16.96 7.76
C PRO A 534 2.24 -15.42 7.81
N THR A 535 3.20 -14.81 7.10
CA THR A 535 3.29 -13.36 6.86
C THR A 535 2.40 -12.86 5.73
N CYS A 536 1.68 -13.74 5.02
CA CYS A 536 0.61 -13.36 4.10
C CYS A 536 -0.63 -12.94 4.90
N ARG A 537 -0.58 -11.71 5.40
CA ARG A 537 -1.55 -11.04 6.26
C ARG A 537 -2.10 -9.79 5.55
N THR A 538 -3.28 -9.93 4.95
CA THR A 538 -4.00 -8.83 4.28
C THR A 538 -4.34 -7.70 5.26
N ASP A 539 -4.71 -8.08 6.49
CA ASP A 539 -4.94 -7.18 7.61
C ASP A 539 -3.70 -6.37 7.98
N TRP A 540 -2.49 -6.96 7.93
CA TRP A 540 -1.26 -6.23 8.23
C TRP A 540 -0.98 -5.14 7.20
N HIS A 541 -1.21 -5.42 5.91
CA HIS A 541 -1.10 -4.41 4.86
C HIS A 541 -2.04 -3.23 5.14
N ASP A 542 -3.31 -3.50 5.45
CA ASP A 542 -4.31 -2.44 5.59
C ASP A 542 -4.10 -1.61 6.87
N MET A 543 -3.75 -2.22 8.00
CA MET A 543 -3.38 -1.49 9.22
C MET A 543 -2.14 -0.61 9.00
N LEU A 544 -1.13 -1.13 8.31
CA LEU A 544 0.12 -0.42 8.03
C LEU A 544 -0.10 0.78 7.11
N VAL A 545 -0.89 0.62 6.04
CA VAL A 545 -1.25 1.72 5.14
C VAL A 545 -2.08 2.77 5.88
N ALA A 546 -3.11 2.34 6.62
CA ALA A 546 -3.93 3.21 7.46
C ALA A 546 -3.11 4.02 8.47
N GLN A 547 -2.14 3.39 9.15
CA GLN A 547 -1.26 4.07 10.10
C GLN A 547 -0.36 5.10 9.42
N GLY A 548 0.25 4.77 8.28
CA GLY A 548 1.09 5.69 7.52
C GLY A 548 0.31 6.92 7.04
N VAL A 549 -0.91 6.69 6.56
CA VAL A 549 -1.86 7.71 6.10
C VAL A 549 -2.32 8.60 7.25
N ALA A 550 -2.76 8.03 8.38
CA ALA A 550 -3.16 8.79 9.57
C ALA A 550 -2.00 9.62 10.15
N ASN A 551 -0.78 9.10 10.14
CA ASN A 551 0.40 9.84 10.60
C ASN A 551 0.77 11.02 9.70
N ALA A 552 0.57 10.89 8.38
CA ALA A 552 0.74 12.02 7.46
C ALA A 552 -0.34 13.08 7.68
N ALA A 553 -1.61 12.66 7.82
CA ALA A 553 -2.72 13.57 8.08
C ALA A 553 -2.54 14.38 9.37
N ARG A 554 -2.15 13.74 10.49
CA ARG A 554 -1.78 14.43 11.75
C ARG A 554 -0.66 15.46 11.62
N ALA A 555 0.28 15.25 10.70
CA ALA A 555 1.37 16.20 10.47
C ALA A 555 0.89 17.38 9.61
N ILE A 556 0.03 17.13 8.62
CA ILE A 556 -0.65 18.18 7.85
C ILE A 556 -1.61 19.00 8.74
N ASP A 557 -2.36 18.39 9.66
CA ASP A 557 -3.18 19.12 10.65
C ASP A 557 -2.38 20.18 11.40
N LYS A 558 -1.14 19.85 11.79
CA LYS A 558 -0.22 20.78 12.47
C LYS A 558 0.29 21.87 11.52
N ALA A 559 0.65 21.53 10.28
CA ALA A 559 1.07 22.52 9.29
C ALA A 559 -0.06 23.51 8.96
N VAL A 560 -1.30 23.04 8.83
CA VAL A 560 -2.48 23.87 8.61
C VAL A 560 -2.77 24.74 9.84
N GLY A 561 -2.85 24.13 11.03
CA GLY A 561 -3.27 24.80 12.26
C GLY A 561 -2.24 25.75 12.89
N ASN A 562 -0.95 25.41 12.83
CA ASN A 562 0.13 26.21 13.43
C ASN A 562 0.81 27.15 12.44
N ASP A 563 1.02 26.69 11.20
CA ASP A 563 1.85 27.38 10.20
C ASP A 563 1.01 28.05 9.10
N GLY A 564 -0.33 27.87 9.11
CA GLY A 564 -1.24 28.43 8.11
C GLY A 564 -1.13 27.79 6.71
N ALA A 565 -0.58 26.57 6.60
CA ALA A 565 -0.36 25.93 5.31
C ALA A 565 -1.67 25.67 4.54
N VAL A 566 -1.74 26.11 3.28
CA VAL A 566 -2.91 25.91 2.41
C VAL A 566 -2.71 24.65 1.57
N VAL A 567 -3.64 23.68 1.65
CA VAL A 567 -3.52 22.36 1.03
C VAL A 567 -4.38 22.26 -0.22
N LEU A 568 -3.74 22.16 -1.39
CA LEU A 568 -4.40 22.02 -2.69
C LEU A 568 -4.95 20.61 -2.94
N GLY A 569 -4.34 19.59 -2.31
CA GLY A 569 -4.72 18.19 -2.45
C GLY A 569 -3.64 17.21 -2.02
N SER A 570 -3.89 15.92 -2.22
CA SER A 570 -2.91 14.86 -1.97
C SER A 570 -3.05 13.65 -2.89
N LEU A 571 -1.96 12.93 -3.08
CA LEU A 571 -1.95 11.57 -3.62
C LEU A 571 -1.02 10.68 -2.79
N LYS A 572 -1.62 9.79 -2.00
CA LYS A 572 -0.94 8.81 -1.12
C LYS A 572 -0.05 9.46 -0.04
N ASP A 573 1.26 9.48 -0.27
CA ASP A 573 2.33 9.99 0.57
C ASP A 573 2.71 11.45 0.23
N ALA A 574 2.27 11.95 -0.92
CA ALA A 574 2.52 13.32 -1.39
C ALA A 574 1.33 14.25 -1.14
N TYR A 575 1.62 15.46 -0.64
CA TYR A 575 0.69 16.57 -0.46
C TYR A 575 1.16 17.78 -1.26
N TRP A 576 0.22 18.57 -1.76
CA TRP A 576 0.49 19.78 -2.54
C TRP A 576 0.08 21.00 -1.71
N LEU A 577 1.05 21.85 -1.40
CA LEU A 577 0.83 23.10 -0.67
C LEU A 577 0.84 24.28 -1.65
N LEU A 578 -0.11 25.19 -1.50
CA LEU A 578 -0.25 26.38 -2.32
C LEU A 578 0.23 27.62 -1.54
N ALA A 579 1.08 28.44 -2.15
CA ALA A 579 1.58 29.68 -1.57
C ALA A 579 2.13 30.60 -2.68
N ASP A 580 2.42 31.86 -2.36
CA ASP A 580 3.02 32.79 -3.34
C ASP A 580 4.52 32.51 -3.58
N THR A 581 5.18 31.83 -2.63
CA THR A 581 6.57 31.34 -2.72
C THR A 581 6.69 29.90 -2.19
N PRO A 582 7.78 29.17 -2.52
CA PRO A 582 7.89 27.76 -2.13
C PRO A 582 7.93 27.58 -0.61
N VAL A 583 7.09 26.69 -0.07
CA VAL A 583 6.82 26.60 1.36
C VAL A 583 7.27 25.28 1.98
N GLU A 584 7.98 25.36 3.11
CA GLU A 584 8.31 24.24 4.00
C GLU A 584 7.78 24.57 5.40
N PRO A 585 6.56 24.10 5.77
CA PRO A 585 5.93 24.47 7.04
C PRO A 585 6.76 24.02 8.25
N ALA A 586 6.98 24.93 9.20
CA ALA A 586 7.89 24.74 10.34
C ALA A 586 7.49 23.59 11.29
N SER A 587 6.20 23.25 11.36
CA SER A 587 5.68 22.11 12.11
C SER A 587 6.02 20.75 11.46
N LEU A 588 6.57 20.73 10.24
CA LEU A 588 7.02 19.52 9.55
C LEU A 588 8.54 19.36 9.67
N THR A 589 9.00 18.19 10.15
CA THR A 589 10.43 17.87 10.12
C THR A 589 10.85 17.39 8.72
N PHE A 590 11.68 18.17 8.03
CA PHE A 590 12.31 17.79 6.76
C PHE A 590 13.64 17.06 7.02
N SER A 591 13.75 15.80 6.60
CA SER A 591 15.00 15.03 6.69
C SER A 591 14.93 13.74 5.85
N PRO A 592 16.06 13.13 5.48
CA PRO A 592 16.06 11.89 4.70
C PRO A 592 15.59 10.66 5.49
N GLN A 593 15.27 10.77 6.79
CA GLN A 593 14.85 9.65 7.63
C GLN A 593 13.45 9.12 7.26
N PRO A 594 13.17 7.81 7.44
CA PRO A 594 11.82 7.29 7.26
C PRO A 594 10.77 8.01 8.12
N GLY A 595 9.63 8.38 7.52
CA GLY A 595 8.52 9.07 8.18
C GLY A 595 8.72 10.57 8.37
N LYS A 596 9.83 11.12 7.87
CA LYS A 596 10.08 12.56 7.78
C LYS A 596 9.79 13.08 6.38
N TRP A 597 9.58 14.38 6.25
CA TRP A 597 9.20 15.00 4.99
C TRP A 597 10.42 15.30 4.11
N LYS A 598 10.17 15.44 2.81
CA LYS A 598 11.07 16.07 1.84
C LYS A 598 10.23 16.97 0.93
N ARG A 599 10.81 18.09 0.50
CA ARG A 599 10.33 18.79 -0.69
C ARG A 599 10.67 17.94 -1.91
N ASN A 600 9.67 17.56 -2.69
CA ASN A 600 9.80 16.68 -3.84
C ASN A 600 9.82 17.46 -5.16
N ARG A 601 9.02 18.53 -5.27
CA ARG A 601 8.89 19.41 -6.44
C ARG A 601 8.48 20.83 -6.06
N VAL A 602 8.73 21.78 -6.96
CA VAL A 602 8.23 23.16 -6.88
C VAL A 602 7.76 23.56 -8.28
N ALA A 603 6.45 23.72 -8.44
CA ALA A 603 5.82 24.03 -9.73
C ALA A 603 5.13 25.41 -9.67
N PRO A 604 5.42 26.37 -10.58
CA PRO A 604 4.60 27.56 -10.70
C PRO A 604 3.16 27.17 -11.12
N VAL A 605 2.15 27.90 -10.63
CA VAL A 605 0.76 27.64 -11.02
C VAL A 605 0.53 28.08 -12.46
N THR A 606 0.33 27.09 -13.34
CA THR A 606 0.02 27.28 -14.75
C THR A 606 -1.48 27.11 -15.01
N PRO A 607 -2.03 27.60 -16.15
CA PRO A 607 -3.42 27.35 -16.53
C PRO A 607 -3.79 25.85 -16.56
N ALA A 608 -2.83 24.97 -16.86
CA ALA A 608 -3.01 23.52 -16.83
C ALA A 608 -3.22 22.98 -15.40
N ILE A 609 -2.54 23.55 -14.38
CA ILE A 609 -2.77 23.19 -12.97
C ILE A 609 -4.15 23.67 -12.52
N VAL A 610 -4.54 24.90 -12.88
CA VAL A 610 -5.88 25.45 -12.56
C VAL A 610 -6.99 24.60 -13.18
N GLU A 611 -6.86 24.23 -14.45
CA GLU A 611 -7.87 23.42 -15.12
C GLU A 611 -7.90 21.98 -14.57
N ALA A 612 -6.73 21.35 -14.35
CA ALA A 612 -6.67 20.03 -13.75
C ALA A 612 -7.25 19.99 -12.32
N HIS A 613 -7.07 21.06 -11.54
CA HIS A 613 -7.71 21.24 -10.24
C HIS A 613 -9.24 21.27 -10.35
N ARG A 614 -9.81 22.10 -11.25
CA ARG A 614 -11.26 22.19 -11.47
C ARG A 614 -11.93 20.86 -11.82
N THR A 615 -11.22 19.94 -12.49
CA THR A 615 -11.76 18.60 -12.77
C THR A 615 -11.97 17.74 -11.52
N GLY A 616 -11.39 18.11 -10.37
CA GLY A 616 -11.34 17.30 -9.15
C GLY A 616 -10.49 16.02 -9.27
N ARG A 617 -9.81 15.80 -10.41
CA ARG A 617 -9.09 14.56 -10.69
C ARG A 617 -7.63 14.66 -10.24
N VAL A 618 -7.37 14.18 -9.03
CA VAL A 618 -6.04 14.02 -8.39
C VAL A 618 -4.94 13.59 -9.37
N GLY A 619 -5.22 12.63 -10.24
CA GLY A 619 -4.26 12.12 -11.23
C GLY A 619 -3.87 13.14 -12.31
N LEU A 620 -4.82 13.97 -12.78
CA LEU A 620 -4.55 15.05 -13.74
C LEU A 620 -3.81 16.20 -13.05
N LEU A 621 -4.20 16.56 -11.83
CA LEU A 621 -3.53 17.61 -11.06
C LEU A 621 -2.04 17.28 -10.85
N ARG A 622 -1.73 16.04 -10.46
CA ARG A 622 -0.34 15.56 -10.35
C ARG A 622 0.44 15.63 -11.67
N GLN A 623 -0.21 15.31 -12.79
CA GLN A 623 0.41 15.37 -14.12
C GLN A 623 0.75 16.82 -14.49
N ALA A 624 -0.17 17.76 -14.28
CA ALA A 624 0.05 19.19 -14.53
C ALA A 624 1.17 19.77 -13.66
N ILE A 625 1.19 19.45 -12.36
CA ILE A 625 2.26 19.84 -11.42
C ILE A 625 3.62 19.30 -11.90
N THR A 626 3.69 18.01 -12.26
CA THR A 626 4.94 17.37 -12.72
C THR A 626 5.44 17.97 -14.04
N ALA A 627 4.55 18.30 -14.97
CA ALA A 627 4.92 18.93 -16.24
C ALA A 627 5.49 20.35 -16.03
N SER A 628 4.90 21.12 -15.11
CA SER A 628 5.33 22.49 -14.82
C SER A 628 6.67 22.57 -14.08
N ASP A 629 6.92 21.65 -13.14
CA ASP A 629 8.21 21.46 -12.46
C ASP A 629 9.33 21.11 -13.45
N THR A 630 9.03 20.20 -14.40
CA THR A 630 9.96 19.83 -15.48
C THR A 630 10.28 21.00 -16.41
N ALA A 631 9.26 21.78 -16.81
CA ALA A 631 9.42 22.94 -17.70
C ALA A 631 10.17 24.12 -17.06
N THR A 632 10.32 24.14 -15.73
CA THR A 632 11.11 25.15 -15.00
C THR A 632 12.57 24.71 -14.82
N SER A 633 12.86 23.42 -15.05
CA SER A 633 14.18 22.79 -14.85
C SER A 633 14.96 22.58 -16.15
N ALA A 634 14.41 23.01 -17.29
CA ALA A 634 14.95 22.86 -18.65
C ALA A 634 15.23 24.23 -19.26
#